data_AF-A0A9E0LEZ0-F1
#
_entry.id   AF-A0A9E0LEZ0-F1
#
_cell.length_a   1.000
_cell.length_b   1.000
_cell.length_c   1.000
_cell.angle_alpha   90.00
_cell.angle_beta   90.00
_cell.angle_gamma   90.00
#
_symmetry.space_group_name_H-M   'P 1'
#
loop_
_entity.id
_entity.type
_entity.pdbx_description
1 polymer ?
#
loop_
_entity_poly.entity_id
_entity_poly.type
_entity_poly.pdbx_seq_one_letter_code
_entity_poly.pdbx_strand_id
1 'polypeptide(L)'
;MSAQPWYNGGYRANIVAYTLAMLGELAKRRKACVDFPGMWNAQGVNTVLESSIAVVAGVVNDDIIRPPVGISNISEWCKREACWTRIQTRIEDVEKLLPPEFHAQLLSIDDQAAEVRSAKHTQKIDNGIEAQRHVLAVPAGGWARLHQALLEKELLTPKEAGVLRIAMQIPAKIPTEKQCAILLDVLGRGRAEGIVVER
;
A
#
# COMPACT_ATOMS: atom_id res chain seq x y z
N MET A 1 -8.30 16.12 -16.88
CA MET A 1 -8.55 17.34 -16.08
C MET A 1 -7.98 18.60 -16.73
N SER A 2 -6.68 18.73 -16.99
CA SER A 2 -6.13 20.00 -17.52
C SER A 2 -6.57 20.38 -18.95
N ALA A 3 -7.05 19.40 -19.73
CA ALA A 3 -7.58 19.62 -21.09
C ALA A 3 -9.07 19.98 -21.12
N GLN A 4 -9.71 20.18 -19.95
CA GLN A 4 -11.14 20.44 -19.88
C GLN A 4 -11.48 21.90 -20.19
N PRO A 5 -12.53 22.21 -20.97
CA PRO A 5 -12.85 23.59 -21.38
C PRO A 5 -13.14 24.55 -20.22
N TRP A 6 -13.66 24.04 -19.09
CA TRP A 6 -13.96 24.82 -17.89
C TRP A 6 -12.72 25.15 -17.05
N TYR A 7 -11.58 24.50 -17.33
CA TYR A 7 -10.38 24.64 -16.51
C TYR A 7 -9.57 25.86 -16.93
N ASN A 8 -9.43 26.83 -16.02
CA ASN A 8 -8.77 28.11 -16.26
C ASN A 8 -7.28 28.16 -15.82
N GLY A 9 -6.68 27.03 -15.47
CA GLY A 9 -5.28 26.95 -15.02
C GLY A 9 -5.04 27.21 -13.54
N GLY A 10 -6.06 27.62 -12.76
CA GLY A 10 -5.96 27.88 -11.32
C GLY A 10 -6.22 26.64 -10.44
N TYR A 11 -5.81 26.69 -9.17
CA TYR A 11 -6.24 25.79 -8.08
C TYR A 11 -6.17 24.27 -8.34
N ARG A 12 -5.28 23.83 -9.24
CA ARG A 12 -5.20 22.42 -9.69
C ARG A 12 -5.12 21.45 -8.52
N ALA A 13 -4.24 21.72 -7.56
CA ALA A 13 -4.04 20.87 -6.40
C ALA A 13 -5.34 20.72 -5.59
N ASN A 14 -6.07 21.81 -5.40
CA ASN A 14 -7.35 21.82 -4.68
C ASN A 14 -8.42 21.02 -5.43
N ILE A 15 -8.56 21.26 -6.75
CA ILE A 15 -9.54 20.57 -7.59
C ILE A 15 -9.26 19.06 -7.56
N VAL A 16 -8.01 18.65 -7.78
CA VAL A 16 -7.62 17.23 -7.76
C VAL A 16 -7.93 16.59 -6.40
N ALA A 17 -7.52 17.22 -5.30
CA ALA A 17 -7.74 16.69 -3.96
C ALA A 17 -9.23 16.49 -3.67
N TYR A 18 -10.07 17.49 -3.93
CA TYR A 18 -11.51 17.39 -3.69
C TYR A 18 -12.22 16.46 -4.66
N THR A 19 -11.74 16.33 -5.90
CA THR A 19 -12.26 15.35 -6.87
C THR A 19 -12.04 13.93 -6.35
N LEU A 20 -10.82 13.61 -5.91
CA LEU A 20 -10.52 12.30 -5.34
C LEU A 20 -11.29 12.03 -4.05
N ALA A 21 -11.43 13.03 -3.18
CA ALA A 21 -12.22 12.93 -1.97
C ALA A 21 -13.70 12.65 -2.27
N MET A 22 -14.28 13.32 -3.26
CA MET A 22 -15.67 13.11 -3.67
C MET A 22 -15.89 11.73 -4.30
N LEU A 23 -14.99 11.26 -5.16
CA LEU A 23 -15.05 9.91 -5.72
C LEU A 23 -14.92 8.83 -4.63
N GLY A 24 -14.03 9.05 -3.67
CA GLY A 24 -13.87 8.15 -2.52
C GLY A 24 -15.14 8.11 -1.65
N GLU A 25 -15.76 9.25 -1.40
CA GLU A 25 -17.00 9.33 -0.63
C GLU A 25 -18.19 8.69 -1.37
N LEU A 26 -18.30 8.88 -2.69
CA LEU A 26 -19.29 8.21 -3.55
C LEU A 26 -19.15 6.68 -3.48
N ALA A 27 -17.93 6.17 -3.61
CA ALA A 27 -17.66 4.73 -3.52
C ALA A 27 -17.97 4.21 -2.11
N LYS A 28 -17.54 4.92 -1.07
CA LYS A 28 -17.77 4.57 0.33
C LYS A 28 -19.26 4.46 0.69
N ARG A 29 -20.10 5.37 0.20
CA ARG A 29 -21.57 5.32 0.40
C ARG A 29 -22.20 4.04 -0.17
N ARG A 30 -21.55 3.44 -1.18
CA ARG A 30 -21.95 2.17 -1.81
C ARG A 30 -21.23 0.95 -1.20
N LYS A 31 -20.50 1.13 -0.09
CA LYS A 31 -19.63 0.10 0.51
C LYS A 31 -18.62 -0.47 -0.49
N ALA A 32 -18.16 0.38 -1.40
CA ALA A 32 -17.26 0.04 -2.49
C ALA A 32 -16.01 0.93 -2.50
N CYS A 33 -15.04 0.59 -3.33
CA CYS A 33 -13.81 1.33 -3.53
C CYS A 33 -13.37 1.26 -5.00
N VAL A 34 -12.45 2.15 -5.38
CA VAL A 34 -11.86 2.13 -6.72
C VAL A 34 -10.83 1.01 -6.83
N ASP A 35 -10.84 0.28 -7.95
CA ASP A 35 -9.88 -0.79 -8.24
C ASP A 35 -8.49 -0.24 -8.64
N PHE A 36 -7.76 0.33 -7.68
CA PHE A 36 -6.40 0.79 -7.93
C PHE A 36 -5.43 -0.33 -8.37
N PRO A 37 -5.47 -1.55 -7.81
CA PRO A 37 -4.63 -2.65 -8.30
C PRO A 37 -4.90 -3.00 -9.77
N GLY A 38 -6.18 -3.07 -10.18
CA GLY A 38 -6.56 -3.31 -11.57
C GLY A 38 -6.03 -2.21 -12.50
N MET A 39 -6.18 -0.95 -12.11
CA MET A 39 -5.62 0.20 -12.86
C MET A 39 -4.09 0.13 -12.97
N TRP A 40 -3.39 -0.23 -11.89
CA TRP A 40 -1.94 -0.39 -11.89
C TRP A 40 -1.52 -1.52 -12.82
N ASN A 41 -2.18 -2.67 -12.78
CA ASN A 41 -1.87 -3.81 -13.66
C ASN A 41 -2.14 -3.49 -15.13
N ALA A 42 -3.20 -2.76 -15.43
CA ALA A 42 -3.50 -2.28 -16.77
C ALA A 42 -2.58 -1.15 -17.24
N GLN A 43 -1.73 -0.60 -16.36
CA GLN A 43 -0.88 0.57 -16.60
C GLN A 43 -1.67 1.76 -17.16
N GLY A 44 -2.91 1.92 -16.69
CA GLY A 44 -3.83 2.88 -17.28
C GLY A 44 -5.15 2.99 -16.55
N VAL A 45 -5.87 4.07 -16.88
CA VAL A 45 -7.23 4.33 -16.40
C VAL A 45 -8.18 4.05 -17.56
N ASN A 46 -9.30 3.37 -17.29
CA ASN A 46 -10.29 3.18 -18.34
C ASN A 46 -11.03 4.50 -18.64
N THR A 47 -11.62 4.58 -19.83
CA THR A 47 -12.29 5.80 -20.32
C THR A 47 -13.48 6.22 -19.46
N VAL A 48 -14.19 5.27 -18.84
CA VAL A 48 -15.33 5.53 -17.95
C VAL A 48 -14.88 6.26 -16.69
N LEU A 49 -13.79 5.81 -16.07
CA LEU A 49 -13.22 6.46 -14.90
C LEU A 49 -12.60 7.81 -15.26
N GLU A 50 -11.95 7.94 -16.41
CA GLU A 50 -11.44 9.23 -16.89
C GLU A 50 -12.55 10.26 -17.11
N SER A 51 -13.64 9.88 -17.78
CA SER A 51 -14.78 10.77 -17.99
C SER A 51 -15.48 11.12 -16.67
N SER A 52 -15.62 10.13 -15.76
CA SER A 52 -16.20 10.35 -14.43
C SER A 52 -15.36 11.34 -13.62
N ILE A 53 -14.04 11.18 -13.60
CA ILE A 53 -13.12 12.14 -12.95
C ILE A 53 -13.30 13.54 -13.54
N ALA A 54 -13.45 13.67 -14.86
CA ALA A 54 -13.65 14.98 -15.50
C ALA A 54 -14.98 15.65 -15.08
N VAL A 55 -16.07 14.88 -14.99
CA VAL A 55 -17.38 15.35 -14.51
C VAL A 55 -17.29 15.82 -13.05
N VAL A 56 -16.76 14.97 -12.17
CA VAL A 56 -16.61 15.30 -10.74
C VAL A 56 -15.73 16.53 -10.56
N ALA A 57 -14.61 16.60 -11.28
CA ALA A 57 -13.70 17.73 -11.20
C ALA A 57 -14.33 19.04 -11.67
N GLY A 58 -15.22 19.00 -12.66
CA GLY A 58 -15.97 20.17 -13.10
C GLY A 58 -16.88 20.69 -12.00
N VAL A 59 -17.65 19.81 -11.34
CA VAL A 59 -18.53 20.18 -10.23
C VAL A 59 -17.74 20.72 -9.03
N VAL A 60 -16.61 20.10 -8.71
CA VAL A 60 -15.71 20.55 -7.64
C VAL A 60 -15.15 21.94 -7.95
N ASN A 61 -14.62 22.16 -9.17
CA ASN A 61 -14.12 23.45 -9.60
C ASN A 61 -15.19 24.53 -9.45
N ASP A 62 -16.37 24.25 -9.98
CA ASP A 62 -17.52 25.14 -9.95
C ASP A 62 -17.97 25.52 -8.53
N ASP A 63 -17.81 24.62 -7.56
CA ASP A 63 -18.10 24.92 -6.16
C ASP A 63 -17.00 25.78 -5.53
N ILE A 64 -15.73 25.35 -5.61
CA ILE A 64 -14.64 25.97 -4.84
C ILE A 64 -14.30 27.38 -5.30
N ILE A 65 -14.51 27.71 -6.59
CA ILE A 65 -14.28 29.05 -7.12
C ILE A 65 -15.38 30.06 -6.74
N ARG A 66 -16.46 29.58 -6.13
CA ARG A 66 -17.56 30.41 -5.58
C ARG A 66 -17.60 30.26 -4.06
N PRO A 67 -16.60 30.75 -3.31
CA PRO A 67 -16.60 30.68 -1.85
C PRO A 67 -17.72 31.55 -1.26
N PRO A 68 -18.10 31.33 0.02
CA PRO A 68 -19.06 32.18 0.72
C PRO A 68 -18.63 33.66 0.74
N VAL A 69 -19.61 34.55 0.91
CA VAL A 69 -19.38 36.01 0.99
C VAL A 69 -18.33 36.34 2.05
N GLY A 70 -17.38 37.22 1.69
CA GLY A 70 -16.29 37.63 2.57
C GLY A 70 -15.02 36.78 2.48
N ILE A 71 -15.01 35.72 1.66
CA ILE A 71 -13.81 34.92 1.40
C ILE A 71 -13.36 35.13 -0.05
N SER A 72 -12.17 35.70 -0.24
CA SER A 72 -11.59 35.94 -1.57
C SER A 72 -10.47 34.97 -1.95
N ASN A 73 -9.80 34.38 -0.95
CA ASN A 73 -8.70 33.43 -1.18
C ASN A 73 -9.23 31.99 -1.23
N ILE A 74 -9.36 31.46 -2.44
CA ILE A 74 -9.85 30.09 -2.71
C ILE A 74 -8.94 29.02 -2.09
N SER A 75 -7.62 29.23 -2.09
CA SER A 75 -6.70 28.26 -1.50
C SER A 75 -6.86 28.17 0.02
N GLU A 76 -7.13 29.29 0.70
CA GLU A 76 -7.44 29.30 2.13
C GLU A 76 -8.84 28.76 2.42
N TRP A 77 -9.82 29.04 1.55
CA TRP A 77 -11.15 28.44 1.63
C TRP A 77 -11.07 26.92 1.62
N CYS A 78 -10.32 26.36 0.67
CA CYS A 78 -10.13 24.94 0.49
C CYS A 78 -9.46 24.22 1.67
N LYS A 79 -8.81 24.95 2.59
CA LYS A 79 -8.22 24.38 3.82
C LYS A 79 -9.23 24.29 4.98
N ARG A 80 -10.38 24.96 4.87
CA ARG A 80 -11.39 24.98 5.93
C ARG A 80 -12.28 23.75 5.81
N GLU A 81 -12.62 23.15 6.95
CA GLU A 81 -13.57 22.04 7.03
C GLU A 81 -14.92 22.39 6.37
N ALA A 82 -15.40 23.62 6.56
CA ALA A 82 -16.64 24.11 5.95
C ALA A 82 -16.65 24.02 4.41
N CYS A 83 -15.49 24.06 3.75
CA CYS A 83 -15.40 23.83 2.31
C CYS A 83 -15.76 22.39 1.96
N TRP A 84 -15.20 21.43 2.71
CA TRP A 84 -15.52 20.02 2.52
C TRP A 84 -16.99 19.74 2.83
N THR A 85 -17.52 20.24 3.95
CA THR A 85 -18.94 20.07 4.32
C THR A 85 -19.85 20.57 3.20
N ARG A 86 -19.53 21.72 2.59
CA ARG A 86 -20.31 22.26 1.46
C ARG A 86 -20.22 21.36 0.23
N ILE A 87 -19.02 20.92 -0.13
CA ILE A 87 -18.82 20.01 -1.27
C ILE A 87 -19.60 18.70 -1.09
N GLN A 88 -19.69 18.16 0.13
CA GLN A 88 -20.46 16.95 0.41
C GLN A 88 -21.97 17.10 0.11
N THR A 89 -22.51 18.32 0.15
CA THR A 89 -23.91 18.57 -0.23
C THR A 89 -24.15 18.35 -1.73
N ARG A 90 -23.10 18.35 -2.56
CA ARG A 90 -23.17 18.14 -4.00
C ARG A 90 -23.14 16.66 -4.39
N ILE A 91 -22.93 15.74 -3.44
CA ILE A 91 -22.71 14.31 -3.73
C ILE A 91 -23.88 13.69 -4.48
N GLU A 92 -25.11 13.93 -4.05
CA GLU A 92 -26.30 13.34 -4.70
C GLU A 92 -26.50 13.87 -6.13
N ASP A 93 -26.15 15.13 -6.37
CA ASP A 93 -26.20 15.72 -7.71
C ASP A 93 -25.13 15.10 -8.62
N VAL A 94 -23.93 14.91 -8.09
CA VAL A 94 -22.82 14.28 -8.82
C VAL A 94 -23.13 12.82 -9.13
N GLU A 95 -23.70 12.08 -8.19
CA GLU A 95 -24.07 10.68 -8.39
C GLU A 95 -25.02 10.50 -9.59
N LYS A 96 -25.95 11.45 -9.80
CA LYS A 96 -26.87 11.43 -10.96
C LYS A 96 -26.19 11.74 -12.30
N LEU A 97 -25.04 12.41 -12.27
CA LEU A 97 -24.26 12.76 -13.47
C LEU A 97 -23.31 11.64 -13.88
N LEU A 98 -23.08 10.65 -13.01
CA LEU A 98 -22.14 9.57 -13.29
C LEU A 98 -22.83 8.43 -14.05
N PRO A 99 -22.13 7.84 -15.04
CA PRO A 99 -22.66 6.71 -15.79
C PRO A 99 -22.80 5.47 -14.88
N PRO A 100 -23.82 4.62 -15.05
CA PRO A 100 -23.95 3.36 -14.29
C PRO A 100 -22.69 2.48 -14.35
N GLU A 101 -21.98 2.52 -15.47
CA GLU A 101 -20.73 1.80 -15.73
C GLU A 101 -19.62 2.20 -14.74
N PHE A 102 -19.60 3.45 -14.27
CA PHE A 102 -18.65 3.88 -13.24
C PHE A 102 -18.86 3.08 -11.96
N HIS A 103 -20.12 2.90 -11.55
CA HIS A 103 -20.45 2.16 -10.34
C HIS A 103 -20.19 0.66 -10.49
N ALA A 104 -20.41 0.10 -11.68
CA ALA A 104 -20.15 -1.31 -11.98
C ALA A 104 -18.65 -1.68 -11.91
N GLN A 105 -17.76 -0.70 -12.02
CA GLN A 105 -16.30 -0.90 -11.95
C GLN A 105 -15.75 -0.75 -10.53
N LEU A 106 -16.57 -0.36 -9.55
CA LEU A 106 -16.14 -0.29 -8.16
C LEU A 106 -16.07 -1.70 -7.57
N LEU A 107 -15.07 -1.95 -6.73
CA LEU A 107 -14.94 -3.19 -5.98
C LEU A 107 -15.69 -3.08 -4.66
N SER A 108 -16.33 -4.17 -4.25
CA SER A 108 -16.82 -4.28 -2.87
C SER A 108 -15.66 -4.16 -1.90
N ILE A 109 -15.86 -3.43 -0.80
CA ILE A 109 -14.85 -3.33 0.28
C ILE A 109 -14.56 -4.73 0.86
N ASP A 110 -15.55 -5.61 0.92
CA ASP A 110 -15.38 -6.97 1.45
C ASP A 110 -14.51 -7.83 0.53
N ASP A 111 -14.72 -7.72 -0.78
CA ASP A 111 -13.92 -8.44 -1.80
C ASP A 111 -12.48 -7.91 -1.79
N GLN A 112 -12.30 -6.59 -1.73
CA GLN A 112 -10.96 -6.00 -1.60
C GLN A 112 -10.26 -6.46 -0.31
N ALA A 113 -10.97 -6.53 0.81
CA ALA A 113 -10.41 -7.01 2.07
C ALA A 113 -10.08 -8.50 2.04
N ALA A 114 -10.85 -9.32 1.31
CA ALA A 114 -10.54 -10.72 1.07
C ALA A 114 -9.28 -10.88 0.21
N GLU A 115 -9.17 -10.13 -0.89
CA GLU A 115 -7.99 -10.12 -1.77
C GLU A 115 -6.72 -9.67 -1.04
N VAL A 116 -6.79 -8.59 -0.26
CA VAL A 116 -5.65 -8.13 0.55
C VAL A 116 -5.22 -9.18 1.57
N ARG A 117 -6.17 -9.90 2.19
CA ARG A 117 -5.84 -11.00 3.12
C ARG A 117 -5.21 -12.18 2.40
N SER A 118 -5.74 -12.56 1.24
CA SER A 118 -5.20 -13.62 0.39
C SER A 118 -3.77 -13.30 -0.06
N ALA A 119 -3.54 -12.10 -0.61
CA ALA A 119 -2.23 -11.63 -1.04
C ALA A 119 -1.21 -11.63 0.09
N LYS A 120 -1.58 -11.17 1.30
CA LYS A 120 -0.72 -11.24 2.49
C LYS A 120 -0.40 -12.68 2.89
N HIS A 121 -1.34 -13.60 2.74
CA HIS A 121 -1.11 -15.01 3.05
C HIS A 121 -0.14 -15.65 2.06
N THR A 122 -0.34 -15.44 0.76
CA THR A 122 0.56 -15.91 -0.31
C THR A 122 1.97 -15.36 -0.11
N GLN A 123 2.11 -14.05 0.09
CA GLN A 123 3.42 -13.44 0.33
C GLN A 123 4.11 -13.99 1.58
N LYS A 124 3.36 -14.33 2.63
CA LYS A 124 3.92 -14.96 3.83
C LYS A 124 4.45 -16.37 3.53
N ILE A 125 3.74 -17.15 2.72
CA ILE A 125 4.18 -18.48 2.27
C ILE A 125 5.45 -18.34 1.42
N ASP A 126 5.44 -17.44 0.43
CA ASP A 126 6.59 -17.22 -0.46
C ASP A 126 7.84 -16.79 0.33
N ASN A 127 7.67 -15.89 1.30
CA ASN A 127 8.75 -15.47 2.21
C ASN A 127 9.27 -16.64 3.06
N GLY A 128 8.38 -17.53 3.52
CA GLY A 128 8.74 -18.73 4.26
C GLY A 128 9.59 -19.69 3.42
N ILE A 129 9.16 -19.95 2.17
CA ILE A 129 9.88 -20.80 1.21
C ILE A 129 11.25 -20.21 0.87
N GLU A 130 11.31 -18.92 0.52
CA GLU A 130 12.58 -18.26 0.22
C GLU A 130 13.53 -18.24 1.42
N ALA A 131 13.00 -18.06 2.63
CA ALA A 131 13.79 -18.12 3.85
C ALA A 131 14.35 -19.51 4.12
N GLN A 132 13.55 -20.56 3.96
CA GLN A 132 14.01 -21.94 4.06
C GLN A 132 15.06 -22.26 3.02
N ARG A 133 14.84 -21.87 1.76
CA ARG A 133 15.80 -22.06 0.66
C ARG A 133 17.16 -21.44 0.98
N HIS A 134 17.17 -20.19 1.46
CA HIS A 134 18.41 -19.51 1.84
C HIS A 134 19.11 -20.17 3.03
N VAL A 135 18.36 -20.61 4.02
CA VAL A 135 18.93 -21.23 5.22
C VAL A 135 19.52 -22.60 4.92
N LEU A 136 18.84 -23.40 4.10
CA LEU A 136 19.32 -24.72 3.68
C LEU A 136 20.51 -24.63 2.71
N ALA A 137 20.66 -23.52 2.00
CA ALA A 137 21.82 -23.25 1.15
C ALA A 137 23.09 -22.90 1.95
N VAL A 138 23.01 -22.70 3.26
CA VAL A 138 24.18 -22.48 4.12
C VAL A 138 24.55 -23.81 4.80
N PRO A 139 25.77 -24.34 4.61
CA PRO A 139 26.21 -25.57 5.25
C PRO A 139 26.24 -25.48 6.77
N ALA A 140 26.06 -26.61 7.45
CA ALA A 140 26.12 -26.69 8.92
C ALA A 140 27.41 -26.07 9.51
N GLY A 141 28.57 -26.30 8.87
CA GLY A 141 29.84 -25.68 9.26
C GLY A 141 29.83 -24.16 9.15
N GLY A 142 29.11 -23.60 8.17
CA GLY A 142 28.89 -22.18 8.03
C GLY A 142 28.11 -21.59 9.22
N TRP A 143 27.04 -22.26 9.64
CA TRP A 143 26.28 -21.87 10.83
C TRP A 143 27.10 -21.97 12.12
N ALA A 144 28.00 -22.95 12.22
CA ALA A 144 28.88 -23.09 13.37
C ALA A 144 29.88 -21.93 13.49
N ARG A 145 30.50 -21.53 12.37
CA ARG A 145 31.38 -20.36 12.31
C ARG A 145 30.65 -19.08 12.72
N LEU A 146 29.44 -18.88 12.18
CA LEU A 146 28.61 -17.73 12.52
C LEU A 146 28.24 -17.71 14.00
N HIS A 147 27.83 -18.84 14.55
CA HIS A 147 27.48 -18.98 15.97
C HIS A 147 28.68 -18.66 16.87
N GLN A 148 29.85 -19.20 16.57
CA GLN A 148 31.05 -18.93 17.35
C GLN A 148 31.44 -17.45 17.31
N ALA A 149 31.52 -16.86 16.12
CA ALA A 149 31.92 -15.46 15.96
C ALA A 149 30.95 -14.48 16.63
N LEU A 150 29.64 -14.73 16.57
CA LEU A 150 28.65 -13.89 17.25
C LEU A 150 28.62 -14.13 18.77
N LEU A 151 28.96 -15.33 19.23
CA LEU A 151 29.07 -15.64 20.66
C LEU A 151 30.27 -14.91 21.28
N GLU A 152 31.42 -14.91 20.61
CA GLU A 152 32.64 -14.20 21.06
C GLU A 152 32.43 -12.69 21.15
N LYS A 153 31.56 -12.14 20.30
CA LYS A 153 31.17 -10.72 20.33
C LYS A 153 29.99 -10.41 21.27
N GLU A 154 29.45 -11.41 21.98
CA GLU A 154 28.26 -11.28 22.83
C GLU A 154 27.00 -10.74 22.11
N LEU A 155 26.89 -10.99 20.79
CA LEU A 155 25.82 -10.48 19.93
C LEU A 155 24.65 -11.46 19.75
N LEU A 156 24.55 -12.50 20.59
CA LEU A 156 23.51 -13.52 20.53
C LEU A 156 22.57 -13.46 21.73
N THR A 157 21.27 -13.41 21.45
CA THR A 157 20.27 -13.69 22.48
C THR A 157 20.18 -15.20 22.74
N PRO A 158 19.69 -15.64 23.93
CA PRO A 158 19.50 -17.06 24.23
C PRO A 158 18.62 -17.80 23.21
N LYS A 159 17.61 -17.09 22.67
CA LYS A 159 16.72 -17.61 21.63
C LYS A 159 17.47 -17.86 20.33
N GLU A 160 18.27 -16.90 19.87
CA GLU A 160 19.04 -17.01 18.62
C GLU A 160 20.11 -18.09 18.71
N ALA A 161 20.81 -18.19 19.85
CA ALA A 161 21.76 -19.27 20.09
C ALA A 161 21.09 -20.65 20.00
N GLY A 162 19.88 -20.79 20.58
CA GLY A 162 19.09 -22.01 20.45
C GLY A 162 18.72 -22.34 19.00
N VAL A 163 18.35 -21.34 18.20
CA VAL A 163 17.99 -21.52 16.79
C VAL A 163 19.20 -21.84 15.92
N LEU A 164 20.34 -21.18 16.13
CA LEU A 164 21.61 -21.49 15.46
C LEU A 164 22.05 -22.94 15.71
N ARG A 165 21.87 -23.46 16.94
CA ARG A 165 22.16 -24.87 17.25
C ARG A 165 21.31 -25.85 16.43
N ILE A 166 20.13 -25.46 16.01
CA ILE A 166 19.30 -26.28 15.12
C ILE A 166 19.87 -26.22 13.69
N ALA A 167 20.25 -25.03 13.20
CA ALA A 167 20.84 -24.86 11.87
C ALA A 167 22.17 -25.61 11.70
N MET A 168 22.97 -25.71 12.77
CA MET A 168 24.21 -26.51 12.80
C MET A 168 23.98 -28.02 12.65
N GLN A 169 22.73 -28.50 12.73
CA GLN A 169 22.39 -29.92 12.59
C GLN A 169 21.77 -30.25 11.22
N ILE A 170 21.77 -29.32 10.26
CA ILE A 170 21.35 -29.59 8.89
C ILE A 170 22.32 -30.62 8.26
N PRO A 171 21.83 -31.68 7.56
CA PRO A 171 20.44 -31.93 7.18
C PRO A 171 19.62 -32.77 8.16
N ALA A 172 20.20 -33.29 9.23
CA ALA A 172 19.50 -34.16 10.18
C ALA A 172 18.33 -33.47 10.91
N LYS A 173 18.41 -32.15 11.12
CA LYS A 173 17.34 -31.35 11.67
C LYS A 173 17.10 -30.09 10.82
N ILE A 174 15.88 -29.95 10.32
CA ILE A 174 15.47 -28.82 9.49
C ILE A 174 14.79 -27.75 10.37
N PRO A 175 15.25 -26.48 10.36
CA PRO A 175 14.59 -25.40 11.09
C PRO A 175 13.18 -25.13 10.56
N THR A 176 12.27 -24.75 11.45
CA THR A 176 10.92 -24.28 11.10
C THR A 176 10.97 -22.93 10.38
N GLU A 177 9.92 -22.53 9.66
CA GLU A 177 9.86 -21.22 8.97
C GLU A 177 10.20 -20.04 9.91
N LYS A 178 9.64 -20.04 11.13
CA LYS A 178 9.93 -19.01 12.14
C LYS A 178 11.40 -19.00 12.54
N GLN A 179 12.03 -20.17 12.60
CA GLN A 179 13.46 -20.30 12.88
C GLN A 179 14.30 -19.84 11.69
N CYS A 180 13.89 -20.14 10.45
CA CYS A 180 14.55 -19.64 9.24
C CYS A 180 14.55 -18.11 9.17
N ALA A 181 13.43 -17.47 9.51
CA ALA A 181 13.37 -16.01 9.57
C ALA A 181 14.36 -15.42 10.59
N ILE A 182 14.49 -16.04 11.78
CA ILE A 182 15.47 -15.64 12.79
C ILE A 182 16.90 -15.86 12.28
N LEU A 183 17.17 -16.98 11.62
CA LEU A 183 18.50 -17.28 11.06
C LEU A 183 18.93 -16.29 9.98
N LEU A 184 17.99 -15.80 9.16
CA LEU A 184 18.29 -14.78 8.16
C LEU A 184 18.65 -13.43 8.79
N ASP A 185 17.95 -13.02 9.86
CA ASP A 185 18.29 -11.80 10.59
C ASP A 185 19.69 -11.91 11.21
N VAL A 186 19.96 -13.02 11.90
CA VAL A 186 21.29 -13.32 12.48
C VAL A 186 22.37 -13.35 11.40
N LEU A 187 22.11 -13.95 10.24
CA LEU A 187 23.05 -13.99 9.11
C LEU A 187 23.31 -12.59 8.55
N GLY A 188 22.28 -11.74 8.44
CA GLY A 188 22.40 -10.34 8.06
C GLY A 188 23.27 -9.54 9.03
N ARG A 189 23.04 -9.72 10.34
CA ARG A 189 23.87 -9.11 11.39
C ARG A 189 25.32 -9.59 11.33
N GLY A 190 25.54 -10.89 11.15
CA GLY A 190 26.88 -11.45 10.98
C GLY A 190 27.64 -10.83 9.80
N ARG A 191 26.97 -10.61 8.67
CA ARG A 191 27.58 -9.97 7.49
C ARG A 191 27.96 -8.51 7.76
N ALA A 192 27.12 -7.75 8.47
CA ALA A 192 27.43 -6.37 8.86
C ALA A 192 28.67 -6.30 9.77
N GLU A 193 28.89 -7.34 10.56
CA GLU A 193 30.07 -7.52 11.43
C GLU A 193 31.31 -8.08 10.71
N GLY A 194 31.24 -8.28 9.39
CA GLY A 194 32.33 -8.81 8.57
C GLY A 194 32.47 -10.34 8.58
N ILE A 195 31.52 -11.08 9.16
CA ILE A 195 31.55 -12.54 9.23
C ILE A 195 31.04 -13.12 7.90
N VAL A 196 31.94 -13.74 7.14
CA VAL A 196 31.60 -14.38 5.87
C VAL A 196 31.24 -15.84 6.11
N VAL A 197 30.04 -16.22 5.69
CA VAL A 197 29.57 -17.59 5.69
C VAL A 197 29.43 -18.04 4.24
N GLU A 198 30.34 -18.93 3.81
CA GLU A 198 30.30 -19.54 2.47
C GLU A 198 28.99 -20.33 2.28
N ARG A 199 28.43 -20.21 1.07
CA ARG A 199 27.27 -20.98 0.61
C ARG A 199 27.73 -22.27 -0.03
#